data_AF-A0A1X2IY15-F1
#
_entry.id   AF-A0A1X2IY15-F1
#
_cell.length_a   1.000
_cell.length_b   1.000
_cell.length_c   1.000
_cell.angle_alpha   90.00
_cell.angle_beta   90.00
_cell.angle_gamma   90.00
#
_symmetry.space_group_name_H-M   'P 1'
#
loop_
_entity.id
_entity.type
_entity.pdbx_description
1 polymer ?
#
loop_
_entity_poly.entity_id
_entity_poly.type
_entity_poly.pdbx_seq_one_letter_code
_entity_poly.pdbx_strand_id
1 'polypeptide(L)'
;MKNGNNLTASDFRDGTCKIIFKGESGEEFYVIGIPDMVSKWKNDKTIPLVDVVQSFDIFTSPAGGNILPADRPSNGQLENTFNTSNSDDVVRYIVENGTTKNF
;
A
#
# COMPACT_ATOMS: atom_id res chain seq x y z
N MET A 1 32.10 -22.44 -1.66
CA MET A 1 31.53 -22.46 -0.29
C MET A 1 31.90 -21.16 0.39
N LYS A 2 30.95 -20.23 0.55
CA LYS A 2 31.13 -19.03 1.38
C LYS A 2 29.86 -18.82 2.20
N ASN A 3 29.99 -19.08 3.50
CA ASN A 3 29.06 -18.69 4.54
C ASN A 3 29.26 -17.21 4.86
N GLY A 4 28.19 -16.48 5.11
CA GLY A 4 28.25 -15.12 5.64
C GLY A 4 26.94 -14.36 5.47
N ASN A 5 25.87 -14.87 6.07
CA ASN A 5 24.62 -14.12 6.24
C ASN A 5 24.91 -12.86 7.06
N ASN A 6 24.93 -11.71 6.40
CA ASN A 6 24.59 -10.44 7.03
C ASN A 6 23.72 -9.68 6.04
N LEU A 7 22.41 -9.86 6.21
CA LEU A 7 21.37 -9.12 5.51
C LEU A 7 21.36 -7.69 6.06
N THR A 8 21.46 -6.71 5.17
CA THR A 8 21.50 -5.27 5.45
C THR A 8 20.13 -4.63 5.18
N ALA A 9 19.88 -3.42 5.69
CA ALA A 9 18.61 -2.69 5.45
C ALA A 9 18.34 -2.41 3.95
N SER A 10 19.37 -2.42 3.13
CA SER A 10 19.30 -2.35 1.66
C SER A 10 18.76 -3.62 1.01
N ASP A 11 18.90 -4.78 1.65
CA ASP A 11 18.41 -6.07 1.13
C ASP A 11 16.88 -6.24 1.30
N PHE A 12 16.23 -5.33 2.03
CA PHE A 12 14.77 -5.29 2.21
C PHE A 12 14.04 -4.35 1.23
N ARG A 13 14.70 -3.75 0.23
CA ARG A 13 14.08 -2.70 -0.61
C ARG A 13 13.78 -3.03 -2.07
N ASP A 14 13.98 -4.26 -2.53
CA ASP A 14 13.57 -4.69 -3.88
C ASP A 14 12.23 -5.46 -3.94
N GLY A 15 11.58 -5.72 -2.80
CA GLY A 15 10.37 -6.57 -2.76
C GLY A 15 9.03 -5.85 -2.60
N THR A 16 9.03 -4.53 -2.32
CA THR A 16 7.84 -3.86 -1.80
C THR A 16 7.69 -2.43 -2.33
N CYS A 17 6.46 -1.99 -2.57
CA CYS A 17 6.13 -0.62 -2.93
C CYS A 17 4.97 -0.10 -2.11
N LYS A 18 4.82 1.22 -2.03
CA LYS A 18 3.60 1.89 -1.57
C LYS A 18 2.68 2.10 -2.76
N ILE A 19 1.41 1.77 -2.62
CA ILE A 19 0.37 2.18 -3.55
C ILE A 19 -0.39 3.31 -2.89
N ILE A 20 -0.19 4.54 -3.38
CA ILE A 20 -0.65 5.76 -2.73
C ILE A 20 -1.90 6.28 -3.45
N PHE A 21 -2.98 6.46 -2.71
CA PHE A 21 -4.17 7.19 -3.12
C PHE A 21 -4.21 8.55 -2.41
N LYS A 22 -4.49 9.61 -3.16
CA LYS A 22 -4.68 10.96 -2.63
C LYS A 22 -6.16 11.32 -2.69
N GLY A 23 -6.77 11.52 -1.53
CA GLY A 23 -8.15 11.98 -1.43
C GLY A 23 -8.28 13.45 -1.87
N GLU A 24 -9.50 13.86 -2.18
CA GLU A 24 -9.80 15.23 -2.65
C GLU A 24 -9.47 16.29 -1.59
N SER A 25 -9.59 15.94 -0.31
CA SER A 25 -9.26 16.80 0.83
C SER A 25 -7.75 16.87 1.13
N GLY A 26 -6.90 16.25 0.31
CA GLY A 26 -5.45 16.24 0.46
C GLY A 26 -4.89 15.16 1.38
N GLU A 27 -5.75 14.33 1.96
CA GLU A 27 -5.35 13.16 2.75
C GLU A 27 -4.69 12.10 1.86
N GLU A 28 -3.59 11.50 2.32
CA GLU A 28 -2.95 10.38 1.63
C GLU A 28 -3.23 9.08 2.37
N PHE A 29 -3.67 8.08 1.60
CA PHE A 29 -3.85 6.70 2.05
C PHE A 29 -2.95 5.80 1.23
N TYR A 30 -2.38 4.78 1.84
CA TYR A 30 -1.57 3.83 1.09
C TYR A 30 -1.64 2.43 1.65
N VAL A 31 -1.39 1.47 0.76
CA VAL A 31 -1.24 0.06 1.07
C VAL A 31 0.14 -0.40 0.61
N ILE A 32 0.65 -1.47 1.22
CA ILE A 32 1.95 -2.04 0.84
C ILE A 32 1.74 -3.15 -0.18
N GLY A 33 2.26 -2.93 -1.39
CA GLY A 33 2.11 -3.82 -2.54
C GLY A 33 3.41 -4.48 -2.99
N ILE A 34 3.28 -5.46 -3.86
CA ILE A 34 4.38 -6.10 -4.60
C ILE A 34 4.49 -5.40 -5.97
N PRO A 35 5.61 -4.73 -6.31
CA PRO A 35 5.71 -3.80 -7.45
C PRO A 35 5.14 -4.33 -8.78
N ASP A 36 5.52 -5.55 -9.17
CA ASP A 36 5.11 -6.15 -10.45
C ASP A 36 3.69 -6.72 -10.45
N MET A 37 3.13 -6.97 -9.27
CA MET A 37 1.80 -7.57 -9.14
C MET A 37 0.70 -6.52 -9.22
N VAL A 38 0.99 -5.26 -8.84
CA VAL A 38 0.00 -4.17 -8.93
C VAL A 38 -0.41 -3.93 -10.38
N SER A 39 0.56 -3.80 -11.28
CA SER A 39 0.29 -3.58 -12.70
C SER A 39 -0.38 -4.78 -13.34
N LYS A 40 0.01 -6.01 -12.99
CA LYS A 40 -0.65 -7.24 -13.45
C LYS A 40 -2.10 -7.30 -12.99
N TRP A 41 -2.37 -7.03 -11.72
CA TRP A 41 -3.71 -7.03 -11.16
C TRP A 41 -4.62 -5.94 -11.75
N LYS A 42 -4.05 -4.77 -12.08
CA LYS A 42 -4.81 -3.75 -12.83
C LYS A 42 -5.33 -4.24 -14.18
N ASN A 43 -4.58 -5.12 -14.85
CA ASN A 43 -4.97 -5.71 -16.13
C ASN A 43 -5.78 -7.02 -16.00
N ASP A 44 -5.62 -7.75 -14.90
CA ASP A 44 -6.25 -9.05 -14.67
C ASP A 44 -6.78 -9.18 -13.23
N LYS A 45 -8.10 -9.07 -13.09
CA LYS A 45 -8.82 -9.18 -11.81
C LYS A 45 -9.02 -10.61 -11.31
N THR A 46 -8.58 -11.62 -12.07
CA THR A 46 -8.59 -13.02 -11.60
C THR A 46 -7.46 -13.29 -10.60
N ILE A 47 -6.43 -12.45 -10.59
CA ILE A 47 -5.36 -12.48 -9.60
C ILE A 47 -5.93 -12.08 -8.22
N PRO A 48 -5.79 -12.91 -7.18
CA PRO A 48 -6.21 -12.57 -5.83
C PRO A 48 -5.43 -11.37 -5.27
N LEU A 49 -6.11 -10.45 -4.58
CA LEU A 49 -5.45 -9.29 -3.96
C LEU A 49 -4.38 -9.68 -2.93
N VAL A 50 -4.52 -10.85 -2.27
CA VAL A 50 -3.50 -11.40 -1.35
C VAL A 50 -2.15 -11.66 -2.04
N ASP A 51 -2.12 -11.82 -3.37
CA ASP A 51 -0.89 -11.99 -4.15
C ASP A 51 -0.32 -10.63 -4.62
N VAL A 52 -1.00 -9.53 -4.31
CA VAL A 52 -0.69 -8.18 -4.77
C VAL A 52 -0.28 -7.28 -3.61
N VAL A 53 -0.90 -7.45 -2.43
CA VAL A 53 -0.62 -6.67 -1.21
C VAL A 53 -0.03 -7.56 -0.12
N GLN A 54 0.83 -6.99 0.73
CA GLN A 54 1.40 -7.71 1.87
C GLN A 54 0.41 -7.90 3.01
N SER A 55 -0.49 -6.94 3.20
CA SER A 55 -1.58 -7.00 4.15
C SER A 55 -2.74 -6.13 3.67
N PHE A 56 -3.90 -6.31 4.30
CA PHE A 56 -5.08 -5.48 4.10
C PHE A 56 -5.11 -4.29 5.06
N ASP A 57 -3.95 -3.91 5.61
CA ASP A 57 -3.83 -2.72 6.43
C ASP A 57 -3.74 -1.49 5.54
N ILE A 58 -4.52 -0.47 5.90
CA ILE A 58 -4.50 0.84 5.27
C ILE A 58 -3.71 1.77 6.18
N PHE A 59 -2.79 2.51 5.58
CA PHE A 59 -1.97 3.48 6.27
C PHE A 59 -2.29 4.89 5.78
N THR A 60 -2.10 5.87 6.65
CA THR A 60 -2.15 7.29 6.31
C THR A 60 -0.93 8.01 6.87
N SER A 61 -0.57 9.15 6.27
CA SER A 61 0.50 10.02 6.76
C SER A 61 0.02 11.47 6.72
N PRO A 62 -0.12 12.15 7.88
CA PRO A 62 -0.50 13.56 7.93
C PRO A 62 0.47 14.51 7.21
N ALA A 63 1.71 14.06 6.94
CA ALA A 63 2.79 14.90 6.43
C ALA A 63 3.29 14.52 5.02
N GLY A 64 2.58 13.64 4.29
CA GLY A 64 2.92 13.30 2.90
C GLY A 64 4.34 12.75 2.69
N GLY A 65 4.85 12.00 3.67
CA GLY A 65 6.26 11.62 3.76
C GLY A 65 6.53 10.12 3.81
N ASN A 66 7.81 9.74 3.63
CA ASN A 66 8.31 8.37 3.82
C ASN A 66 8.56 8.00 5.30
N ILE A 67 8.05 8.80 6.24
CA ILE A 67 8.46 8.75 7.63
C ILE A 67 7.45 7.92 8.45
N LEU A 68 7.99 6.99 9.23
CA LEU A 68 7.29 6.23 10.26
C LEU A 68 7.14 7.06 11.55
N PRO A 69 6.08 6.84 12.34
CA PRO A 69 5.09 5.79 12.16
C PRO A 69 4.04 6.15 11.10
N ALA A 70 3.72 5.14 10.29
CA ALA A 70 2.52 5.13 9.50
C ALA A 70 1.34 4.94 10.46
N ASP A 71 0.43 5.90 10.54
CA ASP A 71 -0.79 5.73 11.33
C ASP A 71 -1.83 4.96 10.53
N ARG A 72 -2.78 4.34 11.24
CA ARG A 72 -3.99 3.76 10.63
C ARG A 72 -5.08 4.82 10.59
N PRO A 73 -5.77 5.01 9.46
CA PRO A 73 -6.88 5.94 9.40
C PRO A 73 -8.02 5.47 10.30
N SER A 74 -8.76 6.42 10.88
CA SER A 74 -10.00 6.13 11.58
C SER A 74 -11.12 5.73 10.61
N ASN A 75 -12.15 5.01 11.09
CA ASN A 75 -13.31 4.66 10.27
C ASN A 75 -13.98 5.90 9.65
N GLY A 76 -14.04 7.01 10.38
CA GLY A 76 -14.60 8.27 9.86
C GLY A 76 -13.80 8.84 8.69
N GLN A 77 -12.46 8.74 8.72
CA GLN A 77 -11.63 9.13 7.57
C GLN A 77 -11.87 8.24 6.35
N LEU A 78 -12.00 6.93 6.59
CA LEU A 78 -12.30 5.98 5.52
C LEU A 78 -13.68 6.23 4.90
N GLU A 79 -14.71 6.42 5.73
CA GLU A 79 -16.07 6.71 5.26
C GLU A 79 -16.15 8.04 4.51
N ASN A 80 -15.45 9.08 4.99
CA ASN A 80 -15.43 10.39 4.33
C ASN A 80 -14.75 10.34 2.94
N THR A 81 -13.75 9.48 2.75
CA THR A 81 -12.97 9.41 1.50
C THR A 81 -13.48 8.36 0.54
N PHE A 82 -13.82 7.17 1.05
CA PHE A 82 -14.13 5.98 0.26
C PHE A 82 -15.62 5.58 0.32
N ASN A 83 -16.45 6.32 1.07
CA ASN A 83 -17.85 5.98 1.35
C ASN A 83 -18.05 4.62 2.04
N THR A 84 -17.00 4.07 2.65
CA THR A 84 -17.01 2.81 3.38
C THR A 84 -15.86 2.76 4.38
N SER A 85 -16.06 2.06 5.51
CA SER A 85 -15.02 1.70 6.47
C SER A 85 -14.59 0.23 6.34
N ASN A 86 -15.08 -0.50 5.32
CA ASN A 86 -14.65 -1.86 5.04
C ASN A 86 -13.23 -1.87 4.45
N SER A 87 -12.27 -2.43 5.19
CA SER A 87 -10.86 -2.45 4.78
C SER A 87 -10.62 -3.13 3.44
N ASP A 88 -11.32 -4.22 3.13
CA ASP A 88 -11.12 -4.98 1.90
C ASP A 88 -11.52 -4.17 0.67
N ASP A 89 -12.63 -3.45 0.78
CA ASP A 89 -13.12 -2.57 -0.28
C ASP A 89 -12.20 -1.36 -0.48
N VAL A 90 -11.70 -0.77 0.61
CA VAL A 90 -10.74 0.35 0.54
C VAL A 90 -9.40 -0.11 -0.05
N VAL A 91 -8.87 -1.26 0.37
CA VAL A 91 -7.62 -1.81 -0.18
C VAL A 91 -7.78 -2.03 -1.67
N ARG A 92 -8.86 -2.68 -2.11
CA ARG A 92 -9.15 -2.86 -3.55
C ARG A 92 -9.18 -1.54 -4.29
N TYR A 93 -9.85 -0.53 -3.72
CA TYR A 93 -9.96 0.79 -4.32
C TYR A 93 -8.59 1.49 -4.44
N ILE A 94 -7.75 1.43 -3.41
CA ILE A 94 -6.40 2.02 -3.42
C ILE A 94 -5.51 1.29 -4.43
N VAL A 95 -5.58 -0.04 -4.52
CA VAL A 95 -4.81 -0.81 -5.51
C VAL A 95 -5.20 -0.40 -6.93
N GLU A 96 -6.49 -0.20 -7.19
CA GLU A 96 -7.00 0.21 -8.51
C GLU A 96 -6.60 1.64 -8.88
N ASN A 97 -6.88 2.60 -7.99
CA ASN A 97 -6.82 4.03 -8.29
C ASN A 97 -5.53 4.71 -7.83
N GLY A 98 -4.71 4.01 -7.04
CA GLY A 98 -3.47 4.54 -6.48
C GLY A 98 -2.27 4.47 -7.44
N THR A 99 -1.23 5.20 -7.07
CA THR A 99 0.06 5.27 -7.77
C THR A 99 1.15 4.55 -6.97
N THR A 100 1.93 3.70 -7.64
CA THR A 100 3.04 2.96 -7.02
C THR A 100 4.27 3.85 -6.80
N LYS A 101 4.87 3.78 -5.62
CA LYS A 101 6.13 4.44 -5.25
C LYS A 101 7.00 3.48 -4.44
N ASN A 102 8.24 3.28 -4.85
CA ASN A 102 9.20 2.45 -4.12
C ASN A 102 9.68 3.17 -2.83
N PHE A 103 10.12 2.38 -1.84
CA PHE A 103 10.51 2.86 -0.50
C PHE A 103 11.88 3.56 -0.45
#